data_AF-A0A0S9PSN0-F1
#
_entry.id   AF-A0A0S9PSN0-F1
#
_cell.length_a   1.000
_cell.length_b   1.000
_cell.length_c   1.000
_cell.angle_alpha   90.00
_cell.angle_beta   90.00
_cell.angle_gamma   90.00
#
_symmetry.space_group_name_H-M   'P 1'
#
loop_
_entity.id
_entity.type
_entity.pdbx_description
1 polymer ?
#
loop_
_entity_poly.entity_id
_entity_poly.type
_entity_poly.pdbx_seq_one_letter_code
_entity_poly.pdbx_strand_id
1 'polypeptide(L)'
;MPPDPILAAIAHHRQAWDTFQTAPEGEDSLNACCELQDALDTVLATPCATQPGAAALVAHLRWWLAEEAEFAADYQPAYGRAEARIAEIVMLLGSSTSDPSVPDPIYAVLDAANTAEIAHTVACETLDEDDEASMCRCNAAAERAHHAWKALDQTPPATLGGLRALVCHYVRLGESMAESAFLHIARSLEGCDPAVDLRTLGRSA
;
A
#
# COMPACT_ATOMS: atom_id res chain seq x y z
N MET A 1 5.83 -15.97 26.52
CA MET A 1 5.11 -15.24 25.46
C MET A 1 4.79 -16.23 24.35
N PRO A 2 3.61 -16.15 23.71
CA PRO A 2 3.36 -16.93 22.51
C PRO A 2 4.39 -16.56 21.41
N PRO A 3 4.72 -17.49 20.51
CA PRO A 3 5.61 -17.20 19.38
C PRO A 3 4.99 -16.14 18.47
N ASP A 4 5.84 -15.36 17.80
CA ASP A 4 5.39 -14.34 16.85
C ASP A 4 4.66 -15.03 15.68
N PRO A 5 3.36 -14.72 15.43
CA PRO A 5 2.56 -15.41 14.41
C PRO A 5 3.17 -15.33 13.02
N ILE A 6 3.95 -14.28 12.72
CA ILE A 6 4.60 -14.14 11.42
C ILE A 6 5.58 -15.27 11.10
N LEU A 7 6.20 -15.85 12.12
CA LEU A 7 7.16 -16.94 11.92
C LEU A 7 6.47 -18.22 11.40
N ALA A 8 5.24 -18.47 11.87
CA ALA A 8 4.44 -19.58 11.38
C ALA A 8 3.97 -19.35 9.93
N ALA A 9 3.55 -18.12 9.61
CA ALA A 9 3.17 -17.75 8.24
C ALA A 9 4.35 -17.89 7.26
N ILE A 10 5.54 -17.42 7.65
CA ILE A 10 6.78 -17.56 6.85
C ILE A 10 7.10 -19.04 6.60
N ALA A 11 7.03 -19.87 7.64
CA ALA A 11 7.31 -21.30 7.51
C ALA A 11 6.31 -21.99 6.57
N HIS A 12 5.04 -21.63 6.65
CA HIS A 12 4.00 -22.15 5.78
C HIS A 12 4.20 -21.75 4.31
N HIS A 13 4.48 -20.47 4.04
CA HIS A 13 4.78 -20.01 2.67
C HIS A 13 6.03 -20.68 2.09
N ARG A 14 7.06 -20.94 2.90
CA ARG A 14 8.23 -21.71 2.46
C ARG A 14 7.88 -23.14 2.07
N GLN A 15 7.04 -23.80 2.87
CA GLN A 15 6.58 -25.14 2.54
C GLN A 15 5.73 -25.16 1.27
N ALA A 16 4.83 -24.19 1.10
CA ALA A 16 4.01 -24.06 -0.10
C ALA A 16 4.87 -23.84 -1.35
N TRP A 17 5.90 -23.00 -1.25
CA TRP A 17 6.89 -22.80 -2.29
C TRP A 17 7.60 -24.08 -2.70
N ASP A 18 8.18 -24.81 -1.74
CA ASP A 18 8.91 -26.05 -2.01
C ASP A 18 8.00 -27.11 -2.66
N THR A 19 6.72 -27.13 -2.26
CA THR A 19 5.70 -28.01 -2.85
C THR A 19 5.42 -27.62 -4.30
N PHE A 20 5.23 -26.33 -4.58
CA PHE A 20 5.01 -25.82 -5.93
C PHE A 20 6.19 -26.11 -6.87
N GLN A 21 7.42 -25.91 -6.40
CA GLN A 21 8.64 -26.16 -7.20
C GLN A 21 8.84 -27.63 -7.61
N THR A 22 8.20 -28.57 -6.91
CA THR A 22 8.33 -30.01 -7.19
C THR A 22 7.05 -30.66 -7.70
N ALA A 23 5.96 -29.88 -7.81
CA ALA A 23 4.66 -30.38 -8.24
C ALA A 23 4.70 -30.82 -9.71
N PRO A 24 4.13 -31.99 -10.06
CA PRO A 24 3.97 -32.40 -11.45
C PRO A 24 3.14 -31.40 -12.25
N GLU A 25 3.49 -31.22 -13.53
CA GLU A 25 2.68 -30.40 -14.44
C GLU A 25 1.22 -30.88 -14.50
N GLY A 26 0.30 -29.92 -14.63
CA GLY A 26 -1.14 -30.17 -14.67
C GLY A 26 -1.83 -29.73 -13.38
N GLU A 27 -2.84 -30.50 -12.95
CA GLU A 27 -3.70 -30.12 -11.83
C GLU A 27 -2.93 -29.96 -10.51
N ASP A 28 -1.93 -30.80 -10.26
CA ASP A 28 -1.10 -30.72 -9.04
C ASP A 28 -0.32 -29.40 -8.96
N SER A 29 0.33 -29.00 -10.07
CA SER A 29 1.03 -27.70 -10.15
C SER A 29 0.09 -26.51 -9.98
N LEU A 30 -1.14 -26.57 -10.52
CA LEU A 30 -2.14 -25.51 -10.36
C LEU A 30 -2.58 -25.39 -8.90
N ASN A 31 -2.88 -26.52 -8.24
CA ASN A 31 -3.26 -26.52 -6.83
C ASN A 31 -2.13 -26.02 -5.92
N ALA A 32 -0.89 -26.42 -6.19
CA ALA A 32 0.27 -25.94 -5.43
C ALA A 32 0.54 -24.44 -5.66
N CYS A 33 0.27 -23.92 -6.86
CA CYS A 33 0.34 -22.49 -7.15
C CYS A 33 -0.71 -21.70 -6.34
N CYS A 34 -1.95 -22.18 -6.30
CA CYS A 34 -3.00 -21.59 -5.47
C CYS A 34 -2.61 -21.54 -3.99
N GLU A 35 -2.11 -22.66 -3.44
CA GLU A 35 -1.66 -22.73 -2.05
C GLU A 35 -0.49 -21.76 -1.77
N LEU A 36 0.46 -21.65 -2.70
CA LEU A 36 1.56 -20.69 -2.60
C LEU A 36 1.03 -19.25 -2.54
N GLN A 37 0.06 -18.90 -3.39
CA GLN A 37 -0.56 -17.58 -3.41
C GLN A 37 -1.32 -17.28 -2.11
N ASP A 38 -2.14 -18.22 -1.63
CA ASP A 38 -2.88 -18.08 -0.37
C ASP A 38 -1.93 -17.94 0.84
N ALA A 39 -0.83 -18.69 0.85
CA ALA A 39 0.19 -18.59 1.88
C ALA A 39 0.94 -17.24 1.81
N LEU A 40 1.16 -16.69 0.61
CA LEU A 40 1.80 -15.38 0.43
C LEU A 40 0.88 -14.27 0.95
N ASP A 41 -0.40 -14.31 0.58
CA ASP A 41 -1.40 -13.38 1.10
C ASP A 41 -1.47 -13.45 2.63
N THR A 42 -1.37 -14.64 3.22
CA THR A 42 -1.28 -14.82 4.67
C THR A 42 -0.02 -14.17 5.26
N VAL A 43 1.15 -14.34 4.64
CA VAL A 43 2.41 -13.68 5.07
C VAL A 43 2.27 -12.15 5.02
N LEU A 44 1.73 -11.61 3.93
CA LEU A 44 1.50 -10.17 3.77
C LEU A 44 0.45 -9.65 4.77
N ALA A 45 -0.55 -10.47 5.10
CA ALA A 45 -1.63 -10.15 6.02
C ALA A 45 -1.22 -10.17 7.50
N THR A 46 -0.22 -10.98 7.85
CA THR A 46 0.10 -11.28 9.25
C THR A 46 0.87 -10.13 9.91
N PRO A 47 0.43 -9.63 11.09
CA PRO A 47 1.18 -8.62 11.83
C PRO A 47 2.44 -9.22 12.46
N CYS A 48 3.49 -8.41 12.58
CA CYS A 48 4.67 -8.76 13.36
C CYS A 48 4.46 -8.37 14.82
N ALA A 49 4.54 -9.33 15.74
CA ALA A 49 4.40 -9.06 17.18
C ALA A 49 5.73 -8.64 17.84
N THR A 50 6.86 -8.86 17.17
CA THR A 50 8.20 -8.66 17.72
C THR A 50 9.18 -8.11 16.67
N GLN A 51 10.24 -7.46 17.14
CA GLN A 51 11.32 -6.97 16.28
C GLN A 51 12.05 -8.10 15.52
N PRO A 52 12.37 -9.26 16.13
CA PRO A 52 12.92 -10.39 15.40
C PRO A 52 11.97 -10.94 14.32
N GLY A 53 10.66 -11.00 14.59
CA GLY A 53 9.67 -11.41 13.60
C GLY A 53 9.61 -10.46 12.40
N ALA A 54 9.64 -9.15 12.65
CA ALA A 54 9.72 -8.13 11.61
C ALA A 54 10.99 -8.26 10.74
N ALA A 55 12.15 -8.48 11.37
CA ALA A 55 13.40 -8.70 10.64
C ALA A 55 13.36 -9.99 9.80
N ALA A 56 12.77 -11.07 10.35
CA ALA A 56 12.58 -12.32 9.62
C ALA A 56 11.64 -12.14 8.41
N LEU A 57 10.57 -11.37 8.56
CA LEU A 57 9.66 -11.05 7.46
C LEU A 57 10.38 -10.29 6.33
N VAL A 58 11.18 -9.26 6.67
CA VAL A 58 11.96 -8.52 5.66
C VAL A 58 12.93 -9.44 4.93
N ALA A 59 13.64 -10.31 5.64
CA ALA A 59 14.56 -11.26 5.02
C ALA A 59 13.82 -12.24 4.08
N HIS A 60 12.66 -12.74 4.51
CA HIS A 60 11.85 -13.66 3.73
C HIS A 60 11.28 -13.02 2.46
N LEU A 61 10.69 -11.82 2.56
CA LEU A 61 10.13 -11.12 1.39
C LEU A 61 11.23 -10.72 0.40
N ARG A 62 12.42 -10.31 0.86
CA ARG A 62 13.56 -10.02 -0.03
C ARG A 62 14.02 -11.25 -0.80
N TRP A 63 14.01 -12.42 -0.16
CA TRP A 63 14.30 -13.66 -0.86
C TRP A 63 13.23 -13.92 -1.92
N TRP A 64 11.95 -13.87 -1.57
CA TRP A 64 10.87 -14.20 -2.50
C TRP A 64 10.85 -13.26 -3.72
N LEU A 65 11.02 -11.95 -3.50
CA LEU A 65 11.15 -10.97 -4.57
C LEU A 65 12.35 -11.26 -5.50
N ALA A 66 13.46 -11.76 -4.95
CA ALA A 66 14.63 -12.10 -5.76
C ALA A 66 14.41 -13.36 -6.61
N GLU A 67 13.73 -14.38 -6.07
CA GLU A 67 13.37 -15.59 -6.83
C GLU A 67 12.33 -15.27 -7.93
N GLU A 68 11.34 -14.44 -7.63
CA GLU A 68 10.21 -14.15 -8.53
C GLU A 68 10.41 -12.90 -9.41
N ALA A 69 11.62 -12.34 -9.45
CA ALA A 69 11.89 -11.09 -10.17
C ALA A 69 11.55 -11.17 -11.67
N GLU A 70 11.77 -12.33 -12.30
CA GLU A 70 11.44 -12.55 -13.72
C GLU A 70 9.92 -12.53 -13.98
N PHE A 71 9.14 -12.92 -12.97
CA PHE A 71 7.67 -13.05 -13.04
C PHE A 71 6.94 -11.90 -12.34
N ALA A 72 7.65 -10.82 -11.99
CA ALA A 72 7.11 -9.73 -11.18
C ALA A 72 5.81 -9.09 -11.74
N ALA A 73 5.63 -9.11 -13.06
CA ALA A 73 4.42 -8.62 -13.71
C ALA A 73 3.21 -9.55 -13.48
N ASP A 74 3.42 -10.87 -13.51
CA ASP A 74 2.38 -11.87 -13.34
C ASP A 74 1.95 -12.01 -11.87
N TYR A 75 2.84 -11.67 -10.93
CA TYR A 75 2.57 -11.65 -9.49
C TYR A 75 1.97 -10.33 -8.98
N GLN A 76 1.63 -9.37 -9.84
CA GLN A 76 0.89 -8.20 -9.39
C GLN A 76 -0.55 -8.57 -8.99
N PRO A 77 -1.10 -8.00 -7.90
CA PRO A 77 -0.53 -6.93 -7.06
C PRO A 77 0.36 -7.42 -5.89
N ALA A 78 0.48 -8.73 -5.68
CA ALA A 78 1.19 -9.30 -4.52
C ALA A 78 2.67 -8.91 -4.48
N TYR A 79 3.34 -8.83 -5.63
CA TYR A 79 4.73 -8.40 -5.73
C TYR A 79 4.93 -6.97 -5.20
N GLY A 80 4.11 -6.01 -5.67
CA GLY A 80 4.15 -4.63 -5.16
C GLY A 80 3.78 -4.53 -3.66
N ARG A 81 2.85 -5.37 -3.17
CA ARG A 81 2.52 -5.43 -1.73
C ARG A 81 3.73 -5.89 -0.89
N ALA A 82 4.50 -6.86 -1.38
CA ALA A 82 5.71 -7.31 -0.69
C ALA A 82 6.79 -6.22 -0.62
N GLU A 83 7.01 -5.47 -1.71
CA GLU A 83 7.93 -4.32 -1.74
C GLU A 83 7.51 -3.24 -0.72
N ALA A 84 6.21 -2.88 -0.73
CA ALA A 84 5.64 -1.92 0.21
C ALA A 84 5.79 -2.38 1.67
N ARG A 85 5.53 -3.67 1.94
CA ARG A 85 5.66 -4.26 3.27
C ARG A 85 7.11 -4.25 3.78
N ILE A 86 8.09 -4.50 2.91
CA ILE A 86 9.51 -4.35 3.25
C ILE A 86 9.82 -2.90 3.60
N ALA A 87 9.40 -1.94 2.78
CA ALA A 87 9.67 -0.52 3.00
C ALA A 87 9.09 -0.05 4.34
N GLU A 88 7.84 -0.39 4.63
CA GLU A 88 7.16 -0.11 5.90
C GLU A 88 7.97 -0.65 7.10
N ILE A 89 8.34 -1.93 7.06
CA ILE A 89 9.04 -2.56 8.19
C ILE A 89 10.46 -2.00 8.33
N VAL A 90 11.16 -1.73 7.23
CA VAL A 90 12.49 -1.10 7.27
C VAL A 90 12.42 0.30 7.85
N MET A 91 11.38 1.09 7.53
CA MET A 91 11.16 2.39 8.16
C MET A 91 10.91 2.25 9.67
N LEU A 92 10.08 1.30 10.09
CA LEU A 92 9.78 1.05 11.51
C LEU A 92 11.02 0.59 12.28
N LEU A 93 11.72 -0.43 11.78
CA LEU A 93 12.94 -1.00 12.38
C LEU A 93 14.11 -0.03 12.36
N GLY A 94 14.22 0.72 11.28
CA GLY A 94 15.29 1.66 11.01
C GLY A 94 15.03 3.03 11.59
N SER A 95 13.98 3.22 12.42
CA SER A 95 13.51 4.51 12.96
C SER A 95 14.68 5.39 13.35
N SER A 96 15.06 6.13 12.33
CA SER A 96 16.05 7.16 12.28
C SER A 96 15.30 8.38 12.74
N THR A 97 15.93 9.12 13.64
CA THR A 97 15.53 10.43 14.08
C THR A 97 15.56 11.37 12.87
N SER A 98 14.51 11.39 12.05
CA SER A 98 14.35 12.49 11.11
C SER A 98 14.25 13.76 11.95
N ASP A 99 14.98 14.79 11.53
CA ASP A 99 14.89 16.10 12.16
C ASP A 99 13.43 16.57 12.03
N PRO A 100 12.69 16.78 13.13
CA PRO A 100 11.30 17.19 13.08
C PRO A 100 11.10 18.56 12.41
N SER A 101 12.18 19.28 12.11
CA SER A 101 12.13 20.57 11.40
C SER A 101 12.00 20.46 9.88
N VAL A 102 12.17 19.27 9.27
CA VAL A 102 11.97 19.08 7.82
C VAL A 102 10.60 18.47 7.55
N PRO A 103 9.66 19.21 6.92
CA PRO A 103 8.36 18.66 6.55
C PRO A 103 8.49 17.50 5.55
N ASP A 104 7.70 16.45 5.75
CA ASP A 104 7.64 15.32 4.81
C ASP A 104 7.04 15.81 3.46
N PRO A 105 7.74 15.61 2.32
CA PRO A 105 7.26 16.07 1.02
C PRO A 105 5.89 15.51 0.64
N ILE A 106 5.49 14.35 1.19
CA ILE A 106 4.19 13.75 0.89
C ILE A 106 3.01 14.65 1.29
N TYR A 107 3.16 15.47 2.34
CA TYR A 107 2.08 16.35 2.78
C TYR A 107 1.73 17.40 1.72
N ALA A 108 2.74 17.96 1.04
CA ALA A 108 2.53 18.98 0.03
C ALA A 108 1.80 18.41 -1.21
N VAL A 109 2.16 17.21 -1.65
CA VAL A 109 1.51 16.57 -2.80
C VAL A 109 0.12 16.05 -2.47
N LEU A 110 -0.12 15.59 -1.24
CA LEU A 110 -1.46 15.22 -0.78
C LEU A 110 -2.42 16.41 -0.77
N ASP A 111 -1.96 17.57 -0.30
CA ASP A 111 -2.74 18.81 -0.30
C ASP A 111 -3.06 19.28 -1.73
N ALA A 112 -2.06 19.22 -2.61
CA ALA A 112 -2.23 19.55 -4.03
C ALA A 112 -3.23 18.61 -4.73
N ALA A 113 -3.14 17.29 -4.50
CA ALA A 113 -4.06 16.31 -5.06
C ALA A 113 -5.50 16.54 -4.58
N ASN A 114 -5.70 16.75 -3.27
CA ASN A 114 -7.03 17.05 -2.71
C ASN A 114 -7.62 18.34 -3.30
N THR A 115 -6.82 19.40 -3.37
CA THR A 115 -7.25 20.69 -3.93
C THR A 115 -7.64 20.57 -5.40
N ALA A 116 -6.85 19.84 -6.19
CA ALA A 116 -7.11 19.65 -7.61
C ALA A 116 -8.35 18.78 -7.86
N GLU A 117 -8.55 17.73 -7.08
CA GLU A 117 -9.76 16.88 -7.13
C GLU A 117 -11.02 17.67 -6.78
N ILE A 118 -11.02 18.42 -5.66
CA ILE A 118 -12.16 19.26 -5.28
C ILE A 118 -12.49 20.26 -6.39
N ALA A 119 -11.47 20.91 -6.97
CA ALA A 119 -11.68 21.86 -8.07
C ALA A 119 -12.25 21.18 -9.32
N HIS A 120 -11.83 19.94 -9.62
CA HIS A 120 -12.37 19.17 -10.73
C HIS A 120 -13.82 18.74 -10.47
N THR A 121 -14.16 18.23 -9.28
CA THR A 121 -15.54 17.90 -8.89
C THR A 121 -16.46 19.11 -9.06
N VAL A 122 -16.07 20.28 -8.52
CA VAL A 122 -16.86 21.52 -8.66
C VAL A 122 -17.03 21.93 -10.13
N ALA A 123 -15.98 21.77 -10.95
CA ALA A 123 -16.06 22.07 -12.38
C ALA A 123 -17.02 21.12 -13.12
N CYS A 124 -17.05 19.84 -12.75
CA CYS A 124 -18.01 18.87 -13.28
C CYS A 124 -19.44 19.18 -12.86
N GLU A 125 -19.67 19.53 -11.59
CA GLU A 125 -21.00 19.85 -11.06
C GLU A 125 -21.60 21.12 -11.68
N THR A 126 -20.75 22.04 -12.16
CA THR A 126 -21.14 23.30 -12.79
C THR A 126 -20.94 23.30 -14.30
N LEU A 127 -20.64 22.14 -14.89
CA LEU A 127 -20.39 21.99 -16.31
C LEU A 127 -21.65 22.33 -17.12
N ASP A 128 -21.46 23.18 -18.11
CA ASP A 128 -22.45 23.45 -19.16
C ASP A 128 -21.82 22.96 -20.46
N GLU A 129 -22.30 21.82 -20.96
CA GLU A 129 -21.73 21.17 -22.16
C GLU A 129 -21.95 21.99 -23.44
N ASP A 130 -22.91 22.93 -23.42
CA ASP A 130 -23.18 23.83 -24.54
C ASP A 130 -22.31 25.12 -24.49
N ASP A 131 -21.61 25.37 -23.37
CA ASP A 131 -20.66 26.49 -23.22
C ASP A 131 -19.21 26.01 -23.36
N GLU A 132 -18.57 26.37 -24.47
CA GLU A 132 -17.16 26.06 -24.74
C GLU A 132 -16.22 26.56 -23.62
N ALA A 133 -16.51 27.72 -23.03
CA ALA A 133 -15.70 28.22 -21.92
C ALA A 133 -15.86 27.35 -20.66
N SER A 134 -17.05 26.78 -20.42
CA SER A 134 -17.31 25.84 -19.32
C SER A 134 -16.56 24.52 -19.53
N MET A 135 -16.64 23.94 -20.72
CA MET A 135 -15.88 22.75 -21.09
C MET A 135 -14.36 22.96 -20.94
N CYS A 136 -13.82 24.09 -21.41
CA CYS A 136 -12.40 24.41 -21.25
C CYS A 136 -11.97 24.49 -19.77
N ARG A 137 -12.81 25.08 -18.89
CA ARG A 137 -12.52 25.14 -17.45
C ARG A 137 -12.50 23.76 -16.82
N CYS A 138 -13.48 22.92 -17.16
CA CYS A 138 -13.57 21.54 -16.66
C CYS A 138 -12.38 20.69 -17.11
N ASN A 139 -12.02 20.73 -18.40
CA ASN A 139 -10.85 20.03 -18.93
C ASN A 139 -9.55 20.47 -18.25
N ALA A 140 -9.36 21.77 -18.06
CA ALA A 140 -8.18 22.29 -17.35
C ALA A 140 -8.14 21.85 -15.87
N ALA A 141 -9.31 21.68 -15.23
CA ALA A 141 -9.38 21.15 -13.86
C ALA A 141 -9.04 19.65 -13.83
N ALA A 142 -9.54 18.88 -14.79
CA ALA A 142 -9.21 17.47 -14.96
C ALA A 142 -7.69 17.25 -15.20
N GLU A 143 -7.07 18.05 -16.05
CA GLU A 143 -5.61 17.99 -16.29
C GLU A 143 -4.81 18.30 -15.02
N ARG A 144 -5.23 19.31 -14.23
CA ARG A 144 -4.59 19.62 -12.95
C ARG A 144 -4.72 18.47 -11.95
N ALA A 145 -5.90 17.87 -11.85
CA ALA A 145 -6.11 16.69 -11.01
C ALA A 145 -5.19 15.54 -11.44
N HIS A 146 -5.16 15.22 -12.74
CA HIS A 146 -4.27 14.19 -13.29
C HIS A 146 -2.79 14.44 -12.96
N HIS A 147 -2.31 15.68 -13.13
CA HIS A 147 -0.92 16.02 -12.80
C HIS A 147 -0.62 15.92 -11.31
N ALA A 148 -1.55 16.34 -10.44
CA ALA A 148 -1.38 16.24 -9.00
C ALA A 148 -1.34 14.78 -8.51
N TRP A 149 -2.18 13.91 -9.09
CA TRP A 149 -2.14 12.47 -8.86
C TRP A 149 -0.83 11.83 -9.29
N LYS A 150 -0.35 12.18 -10.48
CA LYS A 150 0.96 11.70 -10.96
C LYS A 150 2.09 12.12 -10.02
N ALA A 151 2.03 13.35 -9.46
CA ALA A 151 3.02 13.81 -8.49
C ALA A 151 2.91 13.06 -7.15
N LEU A 152 1.70 12.74 -6.70
CA LEU A 152 1.46 11.93 -5.52
C LEU A 152 2.07 10.52 -5.67
N ASP A 153 1.83 9.86 -6.81
CA ASP A 153 2.37 8.52 -7.10
C ASP A 153 3.91 8.48 -7.14
N GLN A 154 4.54 9.61 -7.49
CA GLN A 154 6.00 9.74 -7.63
C GLN A 154 6.71 10.18 -6.34
N THR A 155 5.96 10.56 -5.31
CA THR A 155 6.53 11.13 -4.08
C THR A 155 6.44 10.12 -2.95
N PRO A 156 7.54 9.47 -2.53
CA PRO A 156 7.50 8.58 -1.39
C PRO A 156 7.42 9.37 -0.07
N PRO A 157 6.71 8.86 0.95
CA PRO A 157 6.76 9.43 2.29
C PRO A 157 8.16 9.26 2.90
N ALA A 158 8.68 10.32 3.52
CA ALA A 158 9.99 10.32 4.18
C ALA A 158 9.93 9.98 5.67
N THR A 159 8.73 9.98 6.25
CA THR A 159 8.47 9.81 7.68
C THR A 159 7.28 8.87 7.90
N LEU A 160 7.19 8.31 9.11
CA LEU A 160 6.02 7.53 9.51
C LEU A 160 4.74 8.37 9.52
N GLY A 161 4.83 9.65 9.88
CA GLY A 161 3.71 10.59 9.82
C GLY A 161 3.19 10.78 8.39
N GLY A 162 4.10 10.93 7.43
CA GLY A 162 3.76 11.03 6.02
C GLY A 162 3.16 9.76 5.44
N LEU A 163 3.72 8.59 5.80
CA LEU A 163 3.15 7.30 5.40
C LEU A 163 1.72 7.12 5.93
N ARG A 164 1.48 7.47 7.21
CA ARG A 164 0.13 7.47 7.79
C ARG A 164 -0.83 8.38 7.02
N ALA A 165 -0.40 9.59 6.69
CA ALA A 165 -1.22 10.55 5.95
C ALA A 165 -1.59 10.02 4.55
N LEU A 166 -0.64 9.42 3.84
CA LEU A 166 -0.86 8.81 2.53
C LEU A 166 -1.87 7.65 2.59
N VAL A 167 -1.74 6.78 3.59
CA VAL A 167 -2.66 5.66 3.77
C VAL A 167 -4.07 6.15 4.13
N CYS A 168 -4.20 7.12 5.03
CA CYS A 168 -5.50 7.76 5.33
C CYS A 168 -6.14 8.37 4.07
N HIS A 169 -5.34 9.01 3.22
CA HIS A 169 -5.80 9.56 1.95
C HIS A 169 -6.37 8.47 1.03
N TYR A 170 -5.63 7.37 0.79
CA TYR A 170 -6.11 6.26 -0.03
C TYR A 170 -7.33 5.54 0.57
N VAL A 171 -7.41 5.38 1.89
CA VAL A 171 -8.60 4.82 2.55
C VAL A 171 -9.83 5.68 2.29
N ARG A 172 -9.70 7.02 2.37
CA ARG A 172 -10.79 7.95 2.08
C ARG A 172 -11.27 7.86 0.62
N LEU A 173 -10.33 7.64 -0.31
CA LEU A 173 -10.66 7.42 -1.73
C LEU A 173 -11.22 6.02 -1.99
N GLY A 174 -10.94 5.08 -1.08
CA GLY A 174 -11.26 3.67 -1.18
C GLY A 174 -12.75 3.32 -1.11
N GLU A 175 -13.63 4.27 -0.79
CA GLU A 175 -15.08 4.06 -0.93
C GLU A 175 -15.54 4.00 -2.40
N SER A 176 -14.68 4.35 -3.38
CA SER A 176 -14.96 4.16 -4.82
C SER A 176 -13.82 3.56 -5.66
N MET A 177 -12.56 3.56 -5.18
CA MET A 177 -11.37 3.29 -6.00
C MET A 177 -10.35 2.28 -5.43
N ALA A 178 -10.45 1.84 -4.17
CA ALA A 178 -9.37 1.04 -3.57
C ALA A 178 -9.60 -0.47 -3.71
N GLU A 179 -8.64 -1.13 -4.35
CA GLU A 179 -8.42 -2.56 -4.13
C GLU A 179 -8.10 -2.83 -2.64
N SER A 180 -8.46 -4.02 -2.17
CA SER A 180 -8.34 -4.50 -0.78
C SER A 180 -6.96 -4.33 -0.12
N ALA A 181 -5.91 -4.10 -0.92
CA ALA A 181 -4.53 -3.88 -0.48
C ALA A 181 -4.32 -2.63 0.39
N PHE A 182 -4.98 -1.50 0.08
CA PHE A 182 -4.79 -0.26 0.84
C PHE A 182 -5.48 -0.31 2.21
N LEU A 183 -6.64 -0.97 2.29
CA LEU A 183 -7.32 -1.24 3.55
C LEU A 183 -6.47 -2.13 4.47
N HIS A 184 -5.69 -3.05 3.89
CA HIS A 184 -4.80 -3.91 4.65
C HIS A 184 -3.61 -3.15 5.25
N ILE A 185 -2.98 -2.25 4.48
CA ILE A 185 -1.91 -1.36 4.99
C ILE A 185 -2.45 -0.45 6.10
N ALA A 186 -3.65 0.10 5.92
CA ALA A 186 -4.31 0.94 6.92
C ALA A 186 -4.55 0.19 8.25
N ARG A 187 -5.10 -1.02 8.19
CA ARG A 187 -5.31 -1.88 9.37
C ARG A 187 -4.00 -2.29 10.02
N SER A 188 -2.96 -2.55 9.23
CA SER A 188 -1.63 -2.88 9.73
C SER A 188 -1.03 -1.72 10.52
N LEU A 189 -1.21 -0.48 10.05
CA LEU A 189 -0.75 0.72 10.76
C LEU A 189 -1.53 0.97 12.07
N GLU A 190 -2.85 0.73 12.11
CA GLU A 190 -3.65 0.78 13.36
C GLU A 190 -3.17 -0.26 14.39
N GLY A 191 -2.86 -1.48 13.93
CA GLY A 191 -2.39 -2.56 14.80
C GLY A 191 -1.03 -2.28 15.45
N CYS A 192 -0.17 -1.49 14.80
CA CYS A 192 1.16 -1.15 15.29
C CYS A 192 1.18 0.04 16.27
N ASP A 193 0.14 0.87 16.30
CA ASP A 193 0.03 2.01 17.22
C ASP A 193 -1.44 2.27 17.59
N PRO A 194 -1.89 1.91 18.81
CA PRO A 194 -3.27 2.08 19.24
C PRO A 194 -3.71 3.54 19.40
N ALA A 195 -2.79 4.52 19.27
CA ALA A 195 -3.14 5.94 19.17
C ALA A 195 -3.64 6.34 17.77
N VAL A 196 -3.52 5.46 16.77
CA VAL A 196 -4.08 5.64 15.43
C VAL A 196 -5.53 5.15 15.46
N ASP A 197 -6.47 6.09 15.43
CA ASP A 197 -7.88 5.79 15.22
C ASP A 197 -8.31 6.30 13.84
N LEU A 198 -8.39 5.40 12.85
CA LEU A 198 -8.83 5.78 11.51
C LEU A 198 -10.31 6.19 11.48
N ARG A 199 -11.08 5.94 12.56
CA ARG A 199 -12.52 6.28 12.63
C ARG A 199 -12.77 7.73 13.02
N THR A 200 -11.82 8.40 13.68
CA THR A 200 -11.98 9.81 14.10
C THR A 200 -11.50 10.82 13.05
N LEU A 201 -10.67 10.41 12.09
CA LEU A 201 -10.19 11.28 11.00
C LEU A 201 -11.20 11.43 9.83
N GLY A 202 -12.27 10.63 9.81
CA GLY A 202 -13.38 10.77 8.85
C GLY A 202 -14.43 11.82 9.22
N ARG A 203 -14.23 12.57 10.31
CA ARG A 203 -15.13 13.64 10.75
C ARG A 203 -14.35 14.89 11.13
N SER A 204 -13.91 15.65 10.15
CA SER A 204 -13.59 17.06 10.34
C SER A 204 -14.06 17.80 9.09
N ALA A 205 -15.20 18.48 9.29
CA ALA A 205 -15.89 19.51 8.50
C ALA A 205 -15.71 19.51 6.98
#